data_AF-A0A452YXZ3-F1
#
_entry.id   AF-A0A452YXZ3-F1
#
_cell.length_a   1.000
_cell.length_b   1.000
_cell.length_c   1.000
_cell.angle_alpha   90.00
_cell.angle_beta   90.00
_cell.angle_gamma   90.00
#
_symmetry.space_group_name_H-M   'P 1'
#
loop_
_entity.id
_entity.type
_entity.pdbx_description
1 polymer ?
#
loop_
_entity_poly.entity_id
_entity_poly.type
_entity_poly.pdbx_seq_one_letter_code
_entity_poly.pdbx_strand_id
1 'polypeptide(L)'
;MDPMDDTTFKNIWMATAKTNTTIYQDVFSCVPNDLIHSRTQFRQSIAYWKEKIGHTTIDLGVAQEKLETYQDGDLKGADPMERLQLVRGHLVSFPLDFMCQEDLRPYFSESEYYTSPQVFH
;
A
#
# COMPACT_ATOMS: atom_id res chain seq x y z
N MET A 1 -28.46 10.32 -6.92
CA MET A 1 -27.08 10.83 -6.85
C MET A 1 -26.53 10.74 -8.25
N ASP A 2 -26.02 11.85 -8.80
CA ASP A 2 -25.44 11.87 -10.15
C ASP A 2 -23.97 11.42 -10.07
N PRO A 3 -23.58 10.33 -10.76
CA PRO A 3 -22.20 9.82 -10.72
C PRO A 3 -21.18 10.74 -11.42
N MET A 4 -21.63 11.67 -12.27
CA MET A 4 -20.78 12.59 -13.01
C MET A 4 -20.67 13.97 -12.35
N ASP A 5 -21.42 14.21 -11.28
CA ASP A 5 -21.30 15.44 -10.53
C ASP A 5 -19.98 15.49 -9.76
N ASP A 6 -19.35 16.67 -9.78
CA ASP A 6 -18.06 16.95 -9.18
C ASP A 6 -18.05 16.65 -7.67
N THR A 7 -19.17 16.89 -6.98
CA THR A 7 -19.27 16.63 -5.54
C THR A 7 -19.35 15.14 -5.26
N THR A 8 -20.07 14.37 -6.06
CA THR A 8 -20.12 12.90 -5.96
C THR A 8 -18.73 12.31 -6.21
N PHE A 9 -18.05 12.71 -7.29
CA PHE A 9 -16.72 12.21 -7.61
C PHE A 9 -15.69 12.54 -6.53
N LYS A 10 -15.62 13.80 -6.09
CA LYS A 10 -14.59 14.25 -5.13
C LYS A 10 -14.90 13.79 -3.70
N ASN A 11 -16.11 14.04 -3.23
CA ASN A 11 -16.45 13.87 -1.81
C ASN A 11 -16.88 12.46 -1.44
N ILE A 12 -17.18 11.62 -2.42
CA ILE A 12 -17.58 10.23 -2.18
C ILE A 12 -16.54 9.31 -2.78
N TRP A 13 -16.38 9.29 -4.11
CA TRP A 13 -15.50 8.33 -4.76
C TRP A 13 -14.04 8.51 -4.32
N MET A 14 -13.47 9.70 -4.52
CA MET A 14 -12.07 9.96 -4.19
C MET A 14 -11.81 10.01 -2.68
N ALA A 15 -12.74 10.57 -1.91
CA ALA A 15 -12.62 10.58 -0.45
C ALA A 15 -12.60 9.14 0.11
N THR A 16 -13.53 8.28 -0.28
CA THR A 16 -13.56 6.87 0.15
C THR A 16 -12.30 6.13 -0.30
N ALA A 17 -11.87 6.30 -1.55
CA ALA A 17 -10.63 5.70 -2.05
C ALA A 17 -9.43 6.08 -1.18
N LYS A 18 -9.26 7.38 -0.90
CA LYS A 18 -8.15 7.90 -0.09
C LYS A 18 -8.20 7.39 1.34
N THR A 19 -9.36 7.46 2.00
CA THR A 19 -9.52 6.99 3.39
C THR A 19 -9.21 5.50 3.51
N ASN A 20 -9.77 4.67 2.63
CA ASN A 20 -9.50 3.22 2.65
C ASN A 20 -8.01 2.94 2.42
N THR A 21 -7.37 3.64 1.48
CA THR A 21 -5.93 3.50 1.20
C THR A 21 -5.09 3.77 2.44
N THR A 22 -5.37 4.87 3.15
CA THR A 22 -4.67 5.21 4.39
C THR A 22 -4.88 4.13 5.46
N ILE A 23 -6.10 3.61 5.63
CA ILE A 23 -6.37 2.54 6.60
C ILE A 23 -5.59 1.27 6.26
N TYR A 24 -5.63 0.81 5.00
CA TYR A 24 -4.90 -0.37 4.57
C TYR A 24 -3.38 -0.19 4.75
N GLN A 25 -2.86 0.97 4.40
CA GLN A 25 -1.45 1.32 4.58
C GLN A 25 -1.06 1.28 6.07
N ASP A 26 -1.88 1.85 6.95
CA ASP A 26 -1.55 1.95 8.37
C ASP A 26 -1.64 0.60 9.08
N VAL A 27 -2.65 -0.22 8.73
CA VAL A 27 -2.87 -1.53 9.37
C VAL A 27 -1.90 -2.57 8.85
N PHE A 28 -1.73 -2.65 7.52
CA PHE A 28 -1.03 -3.76 6.87
C PHE A 28 0.33 -3.38 6.30
N SER A 29 0.63 -2.08 6.18
CA SER A 29 1.81 -1.59 5.44
C SER A 29 1.93 -2.22 4.05
N CYS A 30 0.79 -2.40 3.39
CA CYS A 30 0.67 -3.20 2.17
C CYS A 30 1.37 -2.57 0.97
N VAL A 31 1.69 -3.39 -0.03
CA VAL A 31 2.19 -2.91 -1.33
C VAL A 31 1.27 -3.34 -2.48
N PRO A 32 1.26 -2.62 -3.62
CA PRO A 32 2.03 -1.40 -3.92
C PRO A 32 1.59 -0.19 -3.07
N ASN A 33 2.50 0.77 -2.82
CA ASN A 33 2.20 2.03 -2.13
C ASN A 33 3.16 3.16 -2.54
N ASP A 34 2.74 4.42 -2.32
CA ASP A 34 3.52 5.60 -2.70
C ASP A 34 4.64 5.96 -1.70
N LEU A 35 4.92 5.12 -0.70
CA LEU A 35 6.01 5.31 0.26
C LEU A 35 7.32 4.62 -0.18
N ILE A 36 7.23 3.70 -1.14
CA ILE A 36 8.35 2.88 -1.60
C ILE A 36 8.65 3.22 -3.06
N HIS A 37 9.73 3.98 -3.28
CA HIS A 37 10.11 4.48 -4.60
C HIS A 37 11.21 3.65 -5.27
N SER A 38 11.90 2.76 -4.55
CA SER A 38 13.00 1.93 -5.06
C SER A 38 13.01 0.50 -4.53
N ARG A 39 13.71 -0.41 -5.24
CA ARG A 39 13.94 -1.81 -4.81
C ARG A 39 14.69 -1.85 -3.47
N THR A 40 15.58 -0.90 -3.21
CA THR A 40 16.33 -0.84 -1.95
C THR A 40 15.43 -0.48 -0.78
N GLN A 41 14.59 0.55 -0.92
CA GLN A 41 13.59 0.90 0.10
C GLN A 41 12.62 -0.26 0.35
N PHE A 42 12.19 -0.94 -0.71
CA PHE A 42 11.32 -2.11 -0.60
C PHE A 42 11.97 -3.20 0.25
N ARG A 43 13.20 -3.62 -0.06
CA ARG A 43 13.92 -4.63 0.74
C ARG A 43 14.13 -4.21 2.20
N GLN A 44 14.43 -2.93 2.44
CA GLN A 44 14.59 -2.40 3.80
C GLN A 44 13.29 -2.47 4.60
N SER A 45 12.16 -2.07 3.99
CA SER A 45 10.84 -2.17 4.61
C SER A 45 10.53 -3.63 4.98
N ILE A 46 10.75 -4.58 4.06
CA ILE A 46 10.51 -6.00 4.32
C ILE A 46 11.42 -6.53 5.43
N ALA A 47 12.69 -6.17 5.45
CA ALA A 47 13.62 -6.58 6.51
C ALA A 47 13.18 -6.06 7.88
N TYR A 48 12.79 -4.78 7.95
CA TYR A 48 12.28 -4.15 9.17
C TYR A 48 11.05 -4.89 9.71
N TRP A 49 10.06 -5.18 8.86
CA TRP A 49 8.84 -5.88 9.28
C TRP A 49 9.08 -7.34 9.65
N LYS A 50 9.99 -8.02 8.94
CA LYS A 50 10.40 -9.39 9.27
C LYS A 50 11.04 -9.46 10.66
N GLU A 51 11.81 -8.46 11.05
CA GLU A 51 12.39 -8.37 12.41
C GLU A 51 11.30 -8.11 13.46
N LYS A 52 10.36 -7.19 13.19
CA LYS A 52 9.34 -6.77 14.17
C LYS A 52 8.24 -7.81 14.40
N ILE A 53 7.84 -8.57 13.37
CA ILE A 53 6.67 -9.47 13.40
C ILE A 53 7.08 -10.96 13.26
N GLY A 54 8.35 -11.25 12.94
CA GLY A 54 8.86 -12.61 12.82
C GLY A 54 8.52 -13.27 11.48
N HIS A 55 7.73 -14.34 11.50
CA HIS A 55 7.36 -15.08 10.29
C HIS A 55 6.32 -14.30 9.47
N THR A 56 6.79 -13.49 8.54
CA THR A 56 5.96 -13.02 7.43
C THR A 56 5.65 -14.22 6.54
N THR A 57 4.47 -14.84 6.68
CA THR A 57 3.94 -15.70 5.62
C THR A 57 3.74 -14.82 4.39
N ILE A 58 4.77 -14.81 3.54
CA ILE A 58 4.79 -14.49 2.11
C ILE A 58 3.50 -13.88 1.54
N ASP A 59 3.24 -12.61 1.88
CA ASP A 59 2.60 -11.60 1.05
C ASP A 59 2.29 -10.39 1.95
N LEU A 60 3.25 -9.47 2.03
CA LEU A 60 3.05 -8.01 1.94
C LEU A 60 1.79 -7.36 2.58
N GLY A 61 1.23 -7.92 3.65
CA GLY A 61 -0.03 -7.47 4.21
C GLY A 61 -0.40 -8.13 5.53
N VAL A 62 0.54 -8.21 6.47
CA VAL A 62 0.24 -8.67 7.83
C VAL A 62 -0.19 -7.47 8.66
N ALA A 63 -1.37 -7.57 9.27
CA ALA A 63 -1.85 -6.54 10.20
C ALA A 63 -0.88 -6.44 11.37
N GLN A 64 -0.41 -5.23 11.68
CA GLN A 64 0.33 -4.97 12.91
C GLN A 64 -0.53 -5.40 14.11
N GLU A 65 0.04 -6.02 15.16
CA GLU A 65 -0.74 -6.34 16.37
C GLU A 65 -1.14 -5.08 17.17
N LYS A 66 -0.35 -4.01 17.03
CA LYS A 66 -0.60 -2.72 17.68
C LYS A 66 -0.10 -1.60 16.80
N LEU A 67 -1.00 -0.69 16.45
CA LEU A 67 -0.70 0.42 15.55
C LEU A 67 -0.06 1.56 16.34
N GLU A 68 1.24 1.79 16.14
CA GLU A 68 1.99 2.84 16.84
C GLU A 68 1.77 4.19 16.14
N THR A 69 0.70 4.91 16.51
CA THR A 69 0.55 6.31 16.10
C THR A 69 1.26 7.25 17.07
N TYR A 70 2.23 8.01 16.58
CA TYR A 70 2.80 9.16 17.31
C TYR A 70 1.83 10.34 17.23
N GLN A 71 0.99 10.51 18.24
CA GLN A 71 0.33 11.79 18.50
C GLN A 71 0.53 12.17 19.98
N ASP A 72 1.06 13.37 20.20
CA ASP A 72 0.98 14.12 21.46
C ASP A 72 1.41 13.39 22.74
N GLY A 73 2.59 12.76 22.74
CA GLY A 73 3.27 12.29 23.96
C GLY A 73 2.60 11.14 24.74
N ASP A 74 1.42 10.67 24.33
CA ASP A 74 0.72 9.54 24.94
C ASP A 74 0.61 8.39 23.92
N LEU A 75 1.24 7.25 24.24
CA LEU A 75 1.27 6.04 23.41
C LEU A 75 -0.09 5.33 23.44
N LYS A 76 -1.09 5.88 22.76
CA LYS A 76 -2.34 5.17 22.48
C LYS A 76 -2.15 4.28 21.27
N GLY A 77 -1.84 3.01 21.52
CA GLY A 77 -1.97 1.99 20.48
C GLY A 77 -3.43 1.86 20.09
N ALA A 78 -3.78 2.20 18.85
CA ALA A 78 -5.09 1.91 18.31
C ALA A 78 -5.15 0.42 17.94
N ASP A 79 -6.25 -0.25 18.27
CA ASP A 79 -6.50 -1.61 17.79
C ASP A 79 -6.66 -1.55 16.26
N PRO A 80 -5.83 -2.29 15.49
CA PRO A 80 -5.98 -2.35 14.04
C PRO A 80 -7.40 -2.71 13.60
N MET A 81 -8.12 -3.53 14.37
CA MET A 81 -9.49 -3.91 14.05
C MET A 81 -10.46 -2.72 14.14
N GLU A 82 -10.30 -1.83 15.12
CA GLU A 82 -11.09 -0.59 15.21
C GLU A 82 -10.88 0.29 13.99
N ARG A 83 -9.64 0.34 13.48
CA ARG A 83 -9.31 1.11 12.29
C ARG A 83 -9.93 0.50 11.03
N LEU A 84 -9.95 -0.84 10.92
CA LEU A 84 -10.58 -1.56 9.81
C LEU A 84 -12.10 -1.37 9.76
N GLN A 85 -12.78 -1.15 10.90
CA GLN A 85 -14.23 -0.86 10.92
C GLN A 85 -14.60 0.44 10.18
N LEU A 86 -13.64 1.34 9.97
CA LEU A 86 -13.85 2.60 9.24
C LEU A 86 -13.83 2.42 7.72
N VAL A 87 -13.34 1.28 7.21
CA VAL A 87 -13.29 0.98 5.77
C VAL A 87 -14.70 0.87 5.21
N ARG A 88 -14.95 1.52 4.08
CA ARG A 88 -16.22 1.47 3.36
C ARG A 88 -16.01 0.97 1.94
N GLY A 89 -16.56 -0.20 1.63
CA GLY A 89 -16.35 -0.86 0.33
C GLY A 89 -14.89 -1.30 0.15
N HIS A 90 -14.47 -1.43 -1.10
CA HIS A 90 -13.13 -1.93 -1.46
C HIS A 90 -12.33 -0.96 -2.33
N LEU A 91 -12.89 0.22 -2.60
CA LEU A 91 -12.23 1.22 -3.43
C LEU A 91 -10.99 1.75 -2.69
N VAL A 92 -9.85 1.77 -3.38
CA VAL A 92 -8.59 2.35 -2.93
C VAL A 92 -7.99 3.21 -4.06
N SER A 93 -7.11 4.13 -3.69
CA SER A 93 -6.34 4.93 -4.66
C SER A 93 -5.23 4.04 -5.22
N PHE A 94 -5.08 4.07 -6.54
CA PHE A 94 -3.98 3.34 -7.18
C PHE A 94 -2.66 4.11 -6.95
N PRO A 95 -1.62 3.47 -6.40
CA PRO A 95 -0.34 4.14 -6.13
C PRO A 95 0.41 4.39 -7.44
N LEU A 96 0.78 5.63 -7.69
CA LEU A 96 1.47 6.05 -8.92
C LEU A 96 2.98 6.21 -8.72
N ASP A 97 3.44 6.33 -7.48
CA ASP A 97 4.84 6.57 -7.14
C ASP A 97 5.54 5.28 -6.66
N PHE A 98 4.83 4.15 -6.63
CA PHE A 98 5.44 2.86 -6.27
C PHE A 98 6.54 2.48 -7.26
N MET A 99 7.75 2.27 -6.74
CA MET A 99 8.96 1.93 -7.50
C MET A 99 9.30 2.88 -8.65
N CYS A 100 8.86 4.15 -8.59
CA CYS A 100 9.02 5.12 -9.67
C CYS A 100 10.49 5.49 -9.99
N GLN A 101 11.45 5.11 -9.14
CA GLN A 101 12.89 5.33 -9.35
C GLN A 101 13.59 4.12 -10.00
N GLU A 102 12.84 3.07 -10.35
CA GLU A 102 13.38 1.83 -10.92
C GLU A 102 12.94 1.68 -12.38
N ASP A 103 13.82 1.08 -13.20
CA ASP A 103 13.38 0.47 -14.45
C ASP A 103 12.77 -0.89 -14.13
N LEU A 104 11.44 -0.98 -14.27
CA LEU A 104 10.67 -2.19 -13.99
C LEU A 104 10.65 -3.17 -15.16
N ARG A 105 11.27 -2.82 -16.30
CA ARG A 105 11.44 -3.78 -17.40
C ARG A 105 12.36 -4.93 -16.95
N PRO A 106 12.14 -6.14 -17.48
CA PRO A 106 13.04 -7.25 -17.22
C PRO A 106 14.49 -6.89 -17.56
N TYR A 107 15.45 -7.35 -16.76
CA TYR A 107 16.86 -7.12 -17.03
C TYR A 107 17.40 -8.17 -18.00
N PHE A 108 18.48 -7.91 -18.75
CA PHE A 108 18.97 -8.82 -19.80
C PHE A 108 19.33 -10.24 -19.31
N SER A 109 19.58 -10.41 -18.01
CA SER A 109 19.85 -11.70 -17.39
C SER A 109 18.59 -12.50 -17.06
N GLU A 110 17.41 -11.90 -17.21
CA GLU A 110 16.10 -12.52 -16.95
C GLU A 110 15.53 -13.07 -18.26
N SER A 111 14.83 -14.20 -18.19
CA SER A 111 14.27 -14.86 -19.38
C SER A 111 13.21 -14.01 -20.08
N GLU A 112 12.51 -13.20 -19.29
CA GLU A 112 11.45 -12.27 -19.64
C GLU A 112 11.97 -11.08 -20.45
N TYR A 113 13.28 -10.83 -20.48
CA TYR A 113 13.87 -9.84 -21.39
C TYR A 113 13.77 -10.26 -22.85
N TYR A 114 13.73 -11.57 -23.12
CA TYR A 114 13.74 -12.12 -24.47
C TYR A 114 12.34 -12.47 -24.99
N THR A 115 11.29 -12.28 -24.18
CA THR A 115 9.92 -12.45 -24.67
C THR A 115 9.54 -11.32 -25.63
N SER A 116 8.65 -11.64 -26.57
CA SER A 116 8.13 -10.65 -27.52
C SER A 116 7.50 -9.48 -26.76
N PRO A 117 7.75 -8.22 -27.17
CA PRO A 117 7.14 -7.05 -26.54
C PRO A 117 5.60 -7.12 -26.46
N GLN A 118 4.95 -7.81 -27.41
CA GLN A 118 3.49 -8.00 -27.43
C GLN A 118 2.94 -8.85 -26.25
N VAL A 119 3.80 -9.50 -25.48
CA VAL A 119 3.38 -10.27 -24.30
C VAL A 119 3.01 -9.32 -23.15
N PHE A 120 3.61 -8.12 -23.10
CA PHE A 120 3.45 -7.17 -22.00
C PHE A 120 2.89 -5.80 -22.45
N HIS A 121 2.59 -5.62 -23.73
CA HIS A 121 2.05 -4.38 -24.33
C HIS A 121 0.75 -4.61 -25.10
#